data_AF-A0A397CGA9-F1
#
_entry.id   AF-A0A397CGA9-F1
#
_cell.length_a   1.000
_cell.length_b   1.000
_cell.length_c   1.000
_cell.angle_alpha   90.00
_cell.angle_beta   90.00
_cell.angle_gamma   90.00
#
_symmetry.space_group_name_H-M   'P 1'
#
loop_
_entity.id
_entity.type
_entity.pdbx_description
1 polymer ?
#
loop_
_entity_poly.entity_id
_entity_poly.type
_entity_poly.pdbx_seq_one_letter_code
_entity_poly.pdbx_strand_id
1 'polypeptide(L)'
;CVELARRYLLVNFGVVFGDIDYAFQIFDLDTVVKVADGSNFALNKFVNGGSVRPERGSLLIWDPTGEMGITGHVAVVVDATDSYVDIVEQNVEDTIWPTGQRYSRRLKVKQNSTSYFVEKWYDEEHLLGWATVDLAKPVVLNSTASTLPSTSVVLSIVGISAAVVFVVLRKRRHDYALMR
;
A
#
# COMPACT_ATOMS: atom_id res chain seq x y z
N CYS A 1 -3.41 -4.43 7.61
CA CYS A 1 -2.77 -3.10 7.59
C CYS A 1 -3.45 -2.11 6.66
N VAL A 2 -3.58 -2.40 5.36
CA VAL A 2 -4.12 -1.47 4.33
C VAL A 2 -5.51 -0.92 4.66
N GLU A 3 -6.43 -1.76 5.14
CA GLU A 3 -7.79 -1.33 5.52
C GLU A 3 -7.78 -0.20 6.55
N LEU A 4 -7.04 -0.38 7.66
CA LEU A 4 -6.94 0.63 8.71
C LEU A 4 -6.34 1.94 8.17
N ALA A 5 -5.27 1.85 7.37
CA ALA A 5 -4.63 3.04 6.80
C ALA A 5 -5.60 3.82 5.91
N ARG A 6 -6.34 3.13 5.02
CA ARG A 6 -7.34 3.76 4.15
C ARG A 6 -8.49 4.35 4.95
N ARG A 7 -9.02 3.62 5.93
CA ARG A 7 -10.12 4.09 6.80
C ARG A 7 -9.70 5.27 7.66
N TYR A 8 -8.46 5.30 8.15
CA TYR A 8 -7.94 6.44 8.90
C TYR A 8 -7.94 7.70 8.03
N LEU A 9 -7.44 7.63 6.79
CA LEU A 9 -7.44 8.79 5.90
C LEU A 9 -8.87 9.23 5.55
N LEU A 10 -9.78 8.28 5.34
CA LEU A 10 -11.18 8.59 5.05
C LEU A 10 -11.84 9.35 6.19
N VAL A 11 -11.72 8.84 7.42
CA VAL A 11 -12.39 9.41 8.60
C VAL A 11 -11.79 10.77 8.98
N ASN A 12 -10.48 10.94 8.87
CA ASN A 12 -9.80 12.14 9.38
C ASN A 12 -9.56 13.22 8.31
N PHE A 13 -9.46 12.84 7.04
CA PHE A 13 -9.12 13.77 5.94
C PHE A 13 -10.11 13.71 4.76
N GLY A 14 -11.07 12.77 4.76
CA GLY A 14 -12.06 12.63 3.68
C GLY A 14 -11.48 12.12 2.36
N VAL A 15 -10.30 11.50 2.40
CA VAL A 15 -9.57 11.01 1.21
C VAL A 15 -9.24 9.53 1.31
N VAL A 16 -9.03 8.88 0.17
CA VAL A 16 -8.53 7.51 0.04
C VAL A 16 -7.41 7.42 -0.99
N PHE A 17 -6.40 6.60 -0.73
CA PHE A 17 -5.44 6.20 -1.77
C PHE A 17 -6.04 5.09 -2.64
N GLY A 18 -5.52 4.97 -3.87
CA GLY A 18 -5.99 4.01 -4.88
C GLY A 18 -5.90 2.54 -4.46
N ASP A 19 -6.43 1.68 -5.32
CA ASP A 19 -6.33 0.22 -5.10
C ASP A 19 -4.90 -0.26 -5.33
N ILE A 20 -4.51 -1.19 -4.46
CA ILE A 20 -3.19 -1.81 -4.42
C ILE A 20 -3.36 -3.28 -4.01
N ASP A 21 -2.48 -4.15 -4.51
CA ASP A 21 -2.45 -5.56 -4.14
C ASP A 21 -1.65 -5.79 -2.85
N TYR A 22 -0.58 -5.02 -2.67
CA TYR A 22 0.36 -5.14 -1.56
C TYR A 22 0.63 -3.78 -0.90
N ALA A 23 0.81 -3.78 0.42
CA ALA A 23 0.93 -2.55 1.21
C ALA A 23 2.11 -1.67 0.79
N PHE A 24 3.24 -2.25 0.38
CA PHE A 24 4.40 -1.48 -0.07
C PHE A 24 4.12 -0.62 -1.31
N GLN A 25 3.15 -1.01 -2.14
CA GLN A 25 2.78 -0.29 -3.37
C GLN A 25 2.14 1.07 -3.10
N ILE A 26 1.73 1.37 -1.85
CA ILE A 26 1.32 2.72 -1.47
C ILE A 26 2.47 3.72 -1.73
N PHE A 27 3.72 3.27 -1.62
CA PHE A 27 4.90 4.11 -1.88
C PHE A 27 5.11 4.41 -3.38
N ASP A 28 4.36 3.76 -4.27
CA ASP A 28 4.36 4.08 -5.70
C ASP A 28 3.27 5.10 -6.08
N LEU A 29 2.29 5.33 -5.21
CA LEU A 29 1.20 6.26 -5.45
C LEU A 29 1.65 7.72 -5.31
N ASP A 30 1.12 8.58 -6.17
CA ASP A 30 1.40 10.03 -6.15
C ASP A 30 0.20 10.86 -5.70
N THR A 31 -0.98 10.26 -5.59
CA THR A 31 -2.22 10.97 -5.29
C THR A 31 -3.17 10.19 -4.38
N VAL A 32 -4.05 10.94 -3.73
CA VAL A 32 -5.26 10.44 -3.07
C VAL A 32 -6.49 11.12 -3.66
N VAL A 33 -7.63 10.45 -3.60
CA VAL A 33 -8.92 10.96 -4.08
C VAL A 33 -9.75 11.41 -2.90
N LYS A 34 -10.29 12.62 -2.95
CA LYS A 34 -11.28 13.12 -1.99
C LYS A 34 -12.65 12.54 -2.32
N VAL A 35 -13.24 11.86 -1.35
CA VAL A 35 -14.48 11.07 -1.57
C VAL A 35 -15.69 11.95 -1.88
N ALA A 36 -15.72 13.17 -1.34
CA ALA A 36 -16.87 14.07 -1.48
C ALA A 36 -17.10 14.56 -2.91
N ASP A 37 -16.03 14.78 -3.69
CA ASP A 37 -16.08 15.47 -4.98
C ASP A 37 -15.20 14.82 -6.06
N GLY A 38 -14.46 13.77 -5.74
CA GLY A 38 -13.57 13.07 -6.68
C GLY A 38 -12.29 13.83 -7.02
N SER A 39 -12.01 14.97 -6.38
CA SER A 39 -10.77 15.72 -6.62
C SER A 39 -9.54 14.96 -6.13
N ASN A 40 -8.43 15.12 -6.84
CA ASN A 40 -7.16 14.45 -6.50
C ASN A 40 -6.24 15.43 -5.76
N PHE A 41 -5.53 14.93 -4.75
CA PHE A 41 -4.53 15.67 -3.99
C PHE A 41 -3.21 14.91 -3.97
N ALA A 42 -2.11 15.64 -3.83
CA ALA A 42 -0.78 15.03 -3.80
C ALA A 42 -0.60 14.13 -2.56
N LEU A 43 0.08 13.01 -2.78
CA LEU A 43 0.60 12.13 -1.75
C LEU A 43 2.14 12.22 -1.81
N ASN A 44 2.71 13.11 -0.99
CA ASN A 44 4.14 13.39 -1.00
C ASN A 44 4.90 12.25 -0.28
N LYS A 45 5.98 11.76 -0.89
CA LYS A 45 6.77 10.63 -0.39
C LYS A 45 8.13 11.10 0.13
N PHE A 46 8.54 10.53 1.25
CA PHE A 46 9.80 10.84 1.92
C PHE A 46 10.48 9.54 2.32
N VAL A 47 11.76 9.41 1.97
CA VAL A 47 12.56 8.22 2.34
C VAL A 47 12.96 8.27 3.81
N ASN A 48 13.05 7.11 4.45
CA ASN A 48 13.54 7.01 5.81
C ASN A 48 14.98 7.55 5.90
N GLY A 49 15.27 8.40 6.89
CA GLY A 49 16.54 9.12 7.00
C GLY A 49 16.62 10.42 6.21
N GLY A 50 15.57 10.82 5.49
CA GLY A 50 15.46 12.15 4.87
C GLY A 50 15.32 13.29 5.88
N SER A 51 15.30 14.54 5.41
CA SER A 51 15.27 15.73 6.27
C SER A 51 13.88 16.15 6.77
N VAL A 52 12.83 15.55 6.23
CA VAL A 52 11.44 15.87 6.57
C VAL A 52 11.01 14.91 7.68
N ARG A 53 10.32 15.40 8.70
CA ARG A 53 9.71 14.54 9.74
C ARG A 53 8.31 14.12 9.29
N PRO A 54 7.84 12.87 9.55
CA PRO A 54 6.44 12.54 9.35
C PRO A 54 5.52 13.38 10.25
N GLU A 55 4.28 13.53 9.81
CA GLU A 55 3.24 14.26 10.54
C GLU A 55 2.13 13.30 10.96
N ARG A 56 1.25 13.74 11.87
CA ARG A 56 0.05 12.96 12.22
C ARG A 56 -0.77 12.68 10.95
N GLY A 57 -1.03 11.41 10.67
CA GLY A 57 -1.70 10.95 9.47
C GLY A 57 -0.78 10.53 8.33
N SER A 58 0.54 10.76 8.42
CA SER A 58 1.50 10.15 7.50
C SER A 58 1.39 8.62 7.55
N LEU A 59 1.56 7.98 6.40
CA LEU A 59 1.57 6.53 6.25
C LEU A 59 3.02 6.04 6.25
N LEU A 60 3.46 5.33 7.28
CA LEU A 60 4.76 4.61 7.28
C LEU A 60 4.61 3.33 6.47
N ILE A 61 5.56 3.08 5.57
CA ILE A 61 5.48 1.98 4.60
C ILE A 61 6.77 1.16 4.63
N TRP A 62 6.62 -0.15 4.83
CA TRP A 62 7.70 -1.13 4.80
C TRP A 62 7.68 -1.91 3.50
N ASP A 63 8.86 -2.30 3.03
CA ASP A 63 9.02 -3.17 1.86
C ASP A 63 8.73 -4.65 2.22
N PRO A 64 8.63 -5.55 1.23
CA PRO A 64 8.26 -6.94 1.45
C PRO A 64 9.43 -7.82 1.94
N THR A 65 10.10 -7.41 3.03
CA THR A 65 11.27 -8.09 3.64
C THR A 65 10.98 -8.58 5.06
N GLY A 66 11.58 -9.72 5.44
CA GLY A 66 11.47 -10.40 6.74
C GLY A 66 10.06 -10.49 7.30
N GLU A 67 9.79 -9.91 8.47
CA GLU A 67 8.48 -9.97 9.14
C GLU A 67 7.34 -9.36 8.31
N MET A 68 7.70 -8.48 7.36
CA MET A 68 6.76 -7.86 6.42
C MET A 68 6.78 -8.56 5.04
N GLY A 69 7.31 -9.79 4.97
CA GLY A 69 7.54 -10.54 3.74
C GLY A 69 6.31 -10.65 2.84
N ILE A 70 6.55 -10.67 1.52
CA ILE A 70 5.56 -10.74 0.44
C ILE A 70 4.71 -9.46 0.30
N THR A 71 4.08 -8.99 1.37
CA THR A 71 3.08 -7.92 1.28
C THR A 71 3.62 -6.53 1.55
N GLY A 72 4.78 -6.44 2.20
CA GLY A 72 5.18 -5.23 2.90
C GLY A 72 4.18 -4.89 4.01
N HIS A 73 4.22 -3.65 4.50
CA HIS A 73 3.31 -3.21 5.54
C HIS A 73 3.03 -1.72 5.52
N VAL A 74 1.92 -1.31 6.14
CA VAL A 74 1.57 0.11 6.32
C VAL A 74 1.02 0.36 7.71
N ALA A 75 1.48 1.46 8.32
CA ALA A 75 0.98 1.97 9.58
C ALA A 75 0.71 3.48 9.49
N VAL A 76 -0.13 4.00 10.36
CA VAL A 76 -0.46 5.44 10.40
C VAL A 76 0.23 6.09 11.58
N VAL A 77 0.90 7.22 11.35
CA VAL A 77 1.46 8.05 12.42
C VAL A 77 0.35 8.74 13.21
N VAL A 78 0.36 8.56 14.53
CA VAL A 78 -0.54 9.27 15.46
C VAL A 78 0.21 10.28 16.32
N ASP A 79 1.52 10.14 16.49
CA ASP A 79 2.39 11.16 17.08
C ASP A 79 3.81 11.04 16.53
N ALA A 80 4.50 12.16 16.37
CA ALA A 80 5.88 12.19 15.90
C ALA A 80 6.66 13.25 16.66
N THR A 81 7.72 12.82 17.32
CA THR A 81 8.60 13.67 18.13
C THR A 81 10.05 13.54 17.65
N ASP A 82 10.93 14.23 18.35
CA ASP A 82 12.37 14.18 18.12
C ASP A 82 13.04 12.85 18.52
N SER A 83 12.32 11.99 19.25
CA SER A 83 12.87 10.75 19.82
C SER A 83 12.06 9.49 19.48
N TYR A 84 10.82 9.65 19.03
CA TYR A 84 9.96 8.54 18.65
C TYR A 84 8.86 8.92 17.66
N VAL A 85 8.31 7.90 17.00
CA VAL A 85 7.06 7.96 16.26
C VAL A 85 6.10 6.93 16.87
N ASP A 86 4.92 7.38 17.28
CA ASP A 86 3.82 6.50 17.65
C ASP A 86 2.97 6.21 16.43
N ILE A 87 2.69 4.93 16.20
CA ILE A 87 1.90 4.46 15.07
C ILE A 87 0.67 3.68 15.53
N VAL A 88 -0.35 3.64 14.67
CA VAL A 88 -1.46 2.69 14.75
C VAL A 88 -1.48 1.83 13.49
N GLU A 89 -1.70 0.54 13.67
CA GLU A 89 -1.73 -0.43 12.57
C GLU A 89 -2.64 -1.60 12.89
N GLN A 90 -2.88 -2.43 11.88
CA GLN A 90 -3.55 -3.72 11.99
C GLN A 90 -2.70 -4.77 11.28
N ASN A 91 -2.82 -6.04 11.68
CA ASN A 91 -2.07 -7.17 11.13
C ASN A 91 -0.58 -7.15 11.55
N VAL A 92 -0.30 -6.87 12.83
CA VAL A 92 1.03 -7.02 13.47
C VAL A 92 0.87 -7.68 14.83
N GLU A 93 0.17 -7.02 15.75
CA GLU A 93 -0.17 -7.57 17.07
C GLU A 93 -1.69 -7.66 17.24
N ASP A 94 -2.17 -8.80 17.74
CA ASP A 94 -3.56 -9.06 18.06
C ASP A 94 -3.81 -9.02 19.57
N THR A 95 -3.29 -7.97 20.22
CA THR A 95 -3.37 -7.77 21.68
C THR A 95 -4.20 -6.54 22.02
N ILE A 96 -4.89 -6.59 23.17
CA ILE A 96 -5.59 -5.43 23.71
C ILE A 96 -4.52 -4.46 24.24
N TRP A 97 -4.54 -3.22 23.76
CA TRP A 97 -3.60 -2.21 24.22
C TRP A 97 -3.82 -1.87 25.71
N PRO A 98 -2.75 -1.53 26.44
CA PRO A 98 -2.85 -1.04 27.81
C PRO A 98 -3.85 0.11 27.95
N THR A 99 -4.50 0.21 29.11
CA THR A 99 -5.47 1.27 29.38
C THR A 99 -4.81 2.65 29.21
N GLY A 100 -5.41 3.51 28.38
CA GLY A 100 -4.92 4.85 28.07
C GLY A 100 -3.97 4.93 26.88
N GLN A 101 -3.43 3.80 26.39
CA GLN A 101 -2.59 3.77 25.20
C GLN A 101 -3.45 3.95 23.93
N ARG A 102 -2.94 4.74 22.98
CA ARG A 102 -3.63 5.11 21.72
C ARG A 102 -2.81 4.80 20.47
N TYR A 103 -1.76 4.01 20.61
CA TYR A 103 -0.85 3.59 19.55
C TYR A 103 -0.58 2.07 19.68
N SER A 104 -0.28 1.40 18.57
CA SER A 104 0.14 -0.02 18.57
C SER A 104 1.60 -0.14 18.98
N ARG A 105 2.48 0.60 18.30
CA ARG A 105 3.93 0.59 18.55
C ARG A 105 4.47 2.01 18.67
N ARG A 106 5.55 2.14 19.44
CA ARG A 106 6.39 3.33 19.53
C ARG A 106 7.75 3.00 18.93
N LEU A 107 8.01 3.54 17.74
CA LEU A 107 9.26 3.34 17.03
C LEU A 107 10.27 4.40 17.48
N LYS A 108 11.51 3.99 17.75
CA LYS A 108 12.58 4.93 18.14
C LYS A 108 13.03 5.74 16.94
N VAL A 109 13.54 6.93 17.20
CA VAL A 109 14.07 7.83 16.17
C VAL A 109 15.51 8.19 16.49
N LYS A 110 16.34 8.17 15.44
CA LYS A 110 17.65 8.81 15.42
C LYS A 110 17.56 10.00 14.47
N GLN A 111 17.75 11.21 14.98
CA GLN A 111 17.74 12.41 14.14
C GLN A 111 18.95 13.32 14.39
N ASN A 112 19.24 14.15 13.40
CA ASN A 112 20.18 15.26 13.48
C ASN A 112 19.63 16.44 12.63
N SER A 113 20.45 17.46 12.39
CA SER A 113 20.03 18.66 11.65
C SER A 113 19.60 18.41 10.20
N THR A 114 19.93 17.26 9.61
CA THR A 114 19.66 16.95 8.19
C THR A 114 18.92 15.63 7.97
N SER A 115 18.64 14.85 9.02
CA SER A 115 18.10 13.50 8.91
C SER A 115 17.14 13.18 10.04
N TYR A 116 16.03 12.53 9.69
CA TYR A 116 15.06 11.92 10.58
C TYR A 116 14.94 10.43 10.23
N PHE A 117 15.53 9.56 11.04
CA PHE A 117 15.58 8.12 10.80
C PHE A 117 14.74 7.38 11.83
N VAL A 118 13.67 6.73 11.38
CA VAL A 118 12.88 5.81 12.21
C VAL A 118 13.59 4.46 12.25
N GLU A 119 13.91 4.00 13.45
CA GLU A 119 14.62 2.75 13.66
C GLU A 119 13.71 1.54 13.46
N LYS A 120 14.33 0.43 13.02
CA LYS A 120 13.65 -0.85 12.86
C LYS A 120 13.08 -1.36 14.19
N TRP A 121 11.93 -2.00 14.12
CA TRP A 121 11.33 -2.72 15.24
C TRP A 121 11.79 -4.18 15.29
N TYR A 122 11.66 -4.89 14.18
CA TYR A 122 12.22 -6.23 14.00
C TYR A 122 13.64 -6.20 13.47
N ASP A 123 14.35 -7.33 13.55
CA ASP A 123 15.71 -7.40 13.06
C ASP A 123 15.80 -7.42 11.54
N GLU A 124 14.82 -8.05 10.89
CA GLU A 124 14.75 -8.27 9.44
C GLU A 124 13.63 -7.47 8.77
N GLU A 125 13.46 -6.19 9.10
CA GLU A 125 12.54 -5.30 8.39
C GLU A 125 13.27 -4.17 7.67
N HIS A 126 12.63 -3.62 6.62
CA HIS A 126 13.12 -2.42 5.95
C HIS A 126 11.98 -1.42 5.72
N LEU A 127 12.06 -0.31 6.46
CA LEU A 127 11.15 0.83 6.31
C LEU A 127 11.59 1.69 5.13
N LEU A 128 10.75 1.77 4.08
CA LEU A 128 11.00 2.62 2.92
C LEU A 128 11.00 4.11 3.31
N GLY A 129 10.02 4.49 4.12
CA GLY A 129 9.79 5.86 4.56
C GLY A 129 8.32 6.12 4.84
N TRP A 130 7.84 7.32 4.54
CA TRP A 130 6.44 7.69 4.72
C TRP A 130 5.85 8.50 3.58
N ALA A 131 4.54 8.40 3.44
CA ALA A 131 3.73 9.16 2.50
C ALA A 131 2.75 10.09 3.27
N THR A 132 2.67 11.36 2.88
CA THR A 132 1.83 12.37 3.56
C THR A 132 0.89 13.02 2.56
N VAL A 133 -0.41 13.05 2.90
CA VAL A 133 -1.42 13.76 2.10
C VAL A 133 -1.21 15.26 2.20
N ASP A 134 -1.18 15.94 1.07
CA ASP A 134 -1.10 17.39 0.97
C ASP A 134 -2.40 17.95 0.37
N LEU A 135 -3.35 18.26 1.27
CA LEU A 135 -4.65 18.82 0.89
C LEU A 135 -4.56 20.26 0.36
N ALA A 136 -3.39 20.92 0.46
CA ALA A 136 -3.17 22.22 -0.16
C ALA A 136 -2.70 22.12 -1.62
N LYS A 137 -2.38 20.91 -2.09
CA LYS A 137 -1.82 20.65 -3.42
C LYS A 137 -2.75 19.75 -4.26
N PRO A 138 -3.79 20.33 -4.89
CA PRO A 138 -4.64 19.59 -5.82
C PRO A 138 -3.82 19.14 -7.05
N VAL A 139 -4.15 17.97 -7.58
CA VAL A 139 -3.50 17.37 -8.76
C VAL A 139 -4.55 17.21 -9.85
N VAL A 140 -4.27 17.73 -11.05
CA VAL A 140 -5.10 17.50 -12.23
C VAL A 140 -4.54 16.29 -12.96
N LEU A 141 -5.27 15.18 -12.94
CA LEU A 141 -4.91 13.99 -13.72
C LEU A 141 -5.26 14.23 -15.18
N ASN A 142 -4.26 14.35 -16.04
CA ASN A 142 -4.49 14.36 -17.48
C ASN A 142 -4.88 12.94 -17.91
N SER A 143 -6.14 12.75 -18.31
CA SER A 143 -6.58 11.50 -18.90
C SER A 143 -5.91 11.32 -20.26
N THR A 144 -4.77 10.63 -20.31
CA THR A 144 -4.39 9.92 -21.53
C THR A 144 -5.34 8.74 -21.65
N ALA A 145 -6.51 8.98 -22.22
CA ALA A 145 -7.36 7.91 -22.70
C ALA A 145 -6.52 7.09 -23.67
N SER A 146 -6.13 5.89 -23.25
CA SER A 146 -5.64 4.84 -24.14
C SER A 146 -6.78 4.53 -25.11
N THR A 147 -6.79 5.19 -26.26
CA THR A 147 -7.58 4.78 -27.41
C THR A 147 -6.98 3.49 -27.93
N LEU A 148 -7.41 2.35 -27.38
CA LEU A 148 -7.30 1.10 -28.10
C LEU A 148 -8.09 1.26 -29.41
N PRO A 149 -7.47 1.07 -30.60
CA PRO A 149 -8.23 1.05 -31.83
C PRO A 149 -9.20 -0.13 -31.76
N SER A 150 -10.50 0.13 -31.91
CA SER A 150 -11.50 -0.91 -32.09
C SER A 150 -11.22 -1.63 -33.41
N THR A 151 -10.49 -2.74 -33.37
CA THR A 151 -10.45 -3.64 -34.52
C THR A 151 -11.75 -4.42 -34.52
N SER A 152 -12.66 -4.03 -35.40
CA SER A 152 -13.84 -4.81 -35.76
C SER A 152 -13.38 -6.14 -36.34
N VAL A 153 -13.46 -7.21 -35.55
CA VAL A 153 -13.35 -8.58 -36.09
C VAL A 153 -14.69 -8.91 -36.74
N VAL A 154 -14.74 -8.81 -38.07
CA VAL A 154 -15.86 -9.36 -38.85
C VAL A 154 -15.73 -10.89 -38.80
N LEU A 155 -16.58 -11.54 -38.02
CA LEU A 155 -16.73 -13.00 -38.03
C LEU A 155 -17.49 -13.40 -39.29
N SER A 156 -16.77 -13.84 -40.32
CA SER A 156 -17.37 -14.55 -41.46
C SER A 156 -17.80 -15.93 -40.99
N ILE A 157 -19.11 -16.16 -40.93
CA ILE A 157 -19.71 -17.46 -40.65
C ILE A 157 -19.48 -18.35 -41.88
N VAL A 158 -18.65 -19.39 -41.74
CA VAL A 158 -18.69 -20.57 -42.61
C VAL A 158 -18.69 -21.84 -41.74
N GLY A 159 -19.88 -22.45 -41.68
CA GLY A 159 -20.18 -23.88 -41.64
C GLY A 159 -19.25 -24.88 -40.92
N ILE A 160 -19.75 -25.40 -39.79
CA ILE A 160 -19.96 -26.82 -39.46
C ILE A 160 -18.77 -27.80 -39.61
N SER A 161 -18.17 -28.23 -38.49
CA SER A 161 -18.18 -29.63 -37.95
C SER A 161 -16.96 -30.03 -37.11
N ALA A 162 -17.27 -30.74 -36.01
CA ALA A 162 -16.48 -31.77 -35.31
C ALA A 162 -15.22 -31.37 -34.51
N ALA A 163 -15.34 -31.37 -33.17
CA ALA A 163 -14.63 -32.29 -32.26
C ALA A 163 -14.51 -31.71 -30.83
N VAL A 164 -15.47 -32.07 -29.99
CA VAL A 164 -15.43 -31.96 -28.53
C VAL A 164 -14.38 -32.95 -28.00
N VAL A 165 -13.08 -32.63 -28.01
CA VAL A 165 -12.06 -33.44 -27.31
C VAL A 165 -10.83 -32.59 -26.96
N PHE A 166 -10.87 -31.73 -25.93
CA PHE A 166 -9.62 -31.23 -25.31
C PHE A 166 -9.73 -30.81 -23.83
N VAL A 167 -10.78 -31.25 -23.13
CA VAL A 167 -10.99 -30.90 -21.71
C VAL A 167 -10.57 -32.03 -20.74
N VAL A 168 -10.19 -33.22 -21.23
CA VAL A 168 -9.93 -34.38 -20.35
C VAL A 168 -8.44 -34.64 -20.05
N LEU A 169 -7.48 -33.96 -20.68
CA LEU A 169 -6.05 -34.33 -20.54
C LEU A 169 -5.20 -33.48 -19.58
N ARG A 170 -5.73 -32.42 -18.94
CA ARG A 170 -4.94 -31.68 -17.95
C ARG A 170 -5.07 -32.21 -16.51
N LYS A 171 -6.02 -33.10 -16.24
CA LYS A 171 -6.25 -33.70 -14.91
C LYS A 171 -5.35 -34.90 -14.60
N ARG A 172 -4.36 -35.23 -15.46
CA ARG A 172 -3.51 -36.44 -15.33
C ARG A 172 -2.01 -36.18 -15.17
N ARG A 173 -1.59 -35.00 -14.70
CA ARG A 173 -0.16 -34.68 -14.47
C ARG A 173 0.25 -34.29 -13.04
N HIS A 174 -0.63 -34.39 -12.04
CA HIS A 174 -0.23 -34.09 -10.65
C HIS A 174 -0.07 -35.29 -9.72
N ASP A 175 -0.48 -36.50 -10.11
CA ASP A 175 -0.43 -37.68 -9.21
C ASP A 175 0.87 -38.50 -9.29
N TYR A 176 1.96 -37.98 -9.87
CA TYR A 176 3.26 -38.70 -9.96
C TYR A 176 4.46 -37.95 -9.36
N ALA A 177 4.25 -36.93 -8.53
CA ALA A 177 5.34 -36.20 -7.86
C ALA A 177 5.43 -36.42 -6.34
N LEU A 178 4.65 -37.37 -5.78
CA LEU A 178 4.64 -37.70 -4.34
C LEU A 178 5.11 -39.14 -4.03
N MET A 179 6.00 -39.67 -4.85
CA MET A 179 6.75 -40.90 -4.56
C MET A 179 8.19 -40.76 -5.08
N ARG A 180 9.03 -40.05 -4.33
CA ARG A 180 10.47 -40.27 -4.22
C ARG A 180 11.03 -39.54 -3.02
#